data_AF-A0A8I1LSR7-F1
#
_entry.id   AF-A0A8I1LSR7-F1
#
_cell.length_a   1.000
_cell.length_b   1.000
_cell.length_c   1.000
_cell.angle_alpha   90.00
_cell.angle_beta   90.00
_cell.angle_gamma   90.00
#
_symmetry.space_group_name_H-M   'P 1'
#
loop_
_entity.id
_entity.type
_entity.pdbx_description
1 polymer ?
#
loop_
_entity_poly.entity_id
_entity_poly.type
_entity_poly.pdbx_seq_one_letter_code
_entity_poly.pdbx_strand_id
1 'polypeptide(L)' 'MGNGFDKEFDLSKKELNAFTAWYDAKDTGRGPSFFAIDKHNNNKGPFSNRKDYVIFNKILTLK' A
#
# COMPACT_ATOMS: atom_id res chain seq x y z
N MET A 1 -24.47 -1.45 2.37
CA MET A 1 -23.36 -1.12 3.29
C MET A 1 -22.08 -1.31 2.48
N GLY A 2 -21.34 -0.24 2.20
CA GLY A 2 -20.07 -0.36 1.47
C GLY A 2 -19.03 -0.91 2.43
N ASN A 3 -18.46 -2.07 2.11
CA ASN A 3 -17.44 -2.73 2.95
C ASN A 3 -16.09 -2.03 2.78
N GLY A 4 -16.03 -0.71 3.02
CA GLY A 4 -14.77 0.01 3.11
C GLY A 4 -14.10 -0.37 4.42
N PHE A 5 -12.97 -1.08 4.35
CA PHE A 5 -12.09 -1.26 5.49
C PHE A 5 -11.04 -0.16 5.44
N ASP A 6 -11.02 0.69 6.45
CA ASP A 6 -9.93 1.65 6.64
C ASP A 6 -8.72 0.91 7.18
N LYS A 7 -7.54 1.22 6.63
CA LYS A 7 -6.28 0.59 7.03
C LYS A 7 -5.19 1.63 7.13
N GLU A 8 -4.62 1.73 8.32
CA GLU A 8 -3.53 2.64 8.62
C GLU A 8 -2.19 1.88 8.56
N PHE A 9 -1.16 2.58 8.09
CA PHE A 9 0.20 2.06 7.99
C PHE A 9 1.16 3.08 8.62
N ASP A 10 2.04 2.60 9.48
CA ASP A 10 3.19 3.37 9.94
C ASP A 10 4.33 3.17 8.93
N LEU A 11 4.58 4.21 8.14
CA LEU A 11 5.54 4.19 7.03
C LEU A 11 6.73 5.08 7.34
N SER A 12 7.93 4.60 7.03
CA SER A 12 9.09 5.49 6.98
C SER A 12 8.94 6.54 5.86
N LYS A 13 9.67 7.66 5.96
CA LYS A 13 9.70 8.69 4.90
C LYS A 13 10.03 8.10 3.52
N LYS A 14 10.91 7.09 3.47
CA LYS A 14 11.28 6.41 2.23
C LYS A 14 10.11 5.64 1.63
N GLU A 15 9.35 4.94 2.45
CA GLU A 15 8.20 4.15 2.01
C GLU A 15 7.02 5.02 1.61
N LEU A 16 6.76 6.09 2.36
CA LEU A 16 5.76 7.08 1.99
C LEU A 16 6.06 7.67 0.60
N ASN A 17 7.30 8.11 0.37
CA ASN A 17 7.70 8.64 -0.94
C ASN A 17 7.55 7.60 -2.05
N ALA A 18 7.92 6.34 -1.79
CA ALA A 18 7.77 5.26 -2.75
C ALA A 18 6.30 4.96 -3.07
N PHE A 19 5.43 5.01 -2.06
CA PHE A 19 3.99 4.82 -2.21
C PHE A 19 3.37 5.95 -3.05
N THR A 20 3.66 7.22 -2.74
CA THR A 20 3.17 8.36 -3.52
C THR A 20 3.62 8.30 -4.97
N ALA A 21 4.91 8.02 -5.21
CA ALA A 21 5.44 7.90 -6.58
C ALA A 21 4.77 6.75 -7.37
N TRP A 22 4.50 5.61 -6.71
CA TRP A 22 3.74 4.53 -7.32
C TRP A 22 2.31 4.94 -7.64
N TYR A 23 1.64 5.62 -6.72
CA TYR A 23 0.26 6.07 -6.89
C TYR A 23 0.13 7.03 -8.08
N ASP A 24 0.97 8.07 -8.14
CA ASP A 24 0.95 9.07 -9.22
C ASP A 24 1.28 8.45 -10.58
N ALA A 25 2.25 7.52 -10.62
CA ALA A 25 2.55 6.76 -11.82
C ALA A 25 1.32 5.95 -12.27
N LYS A 26 0.58 5.37 -11.33
CA LYS A 26 -0.60 4.56 -11.65
C LYS A 26 -1.83 5.37 -12.06
N ASP A 27 -2.03 6.52 -11.44
CA ASP A 27 -3.09 7.47 -11.80
C ASP A 27 -2.89 8.04 -13.21
N THR A 28 -1.62 8.24 -13.63
CA THR A 28 -1.27 8.59 -15.02
C THR A 28 -1.26 7.41 -15.99
N GLY A 29 -1.76 6.24 -15.56
CA GLY A 29 -1.94 5.04 -16.39
C GLY A 29 -0.70 4.15 -16.55
N ARG A 30 0.37 4.36 -15.77
CA ARG A 30 1.65 3.64 -15.87
C ARG A 30 1.92 2.82 -14.60
N GLY A 31 2.91 1.92 -14.65
CA GLY A 31 3.31 1.16 -13.45
C GLY A 31 2.34 0.06 -12.96
N PRO A 32 2.70 -0.62 -11.86
CA PRO A 32 2.04 -1.84 -11.42
C PRO A 32 0.65 -1.59 -10.81
N SER A 33 -0.23 -2.58 -10.89
CA SER A 33 -1.61 -2.51 -10.35
C SER A 33 -1.68 -2.59 -8.81
N PHE A 34 -0.57 -2.88 -8.15
CA PHE A 34 -0.47 -2.99 -6.70
C PHE A 34 0.86 -2.45 -6.17
N PHE A 35 0.86 -2.10 -4.88
CA PHE A 35 2.04 -1.78 -4.10
C PHE A 35 2.15 -2.70 -2.89
N ALA A 36 3.36 -3.13 -2.55
CA ALA A 36 3.60 -3.97 -1.39
C ALA A 36 4.20 -3.16 -0.25
N ILE A 37 3.53 -3.16 0.90
CA ILE A 37 3.98 -2.51 2.14
C ILE A 37 4.55 -3.59 3.05
N ASP A 38 5.78 -3.41 3.51
CA ASP A 38 6.40 -4.29 4.49
C ASP A 38 5.76 -4.07 5.87
N LYS A 39 5.43 -5.15 6.59
CA LYS A 39 4.85 -5.06 7.94
C LYS A 39 5.91 -4.88 9.03
N HIS A 40 7.17 -4.72 8.66
CA HIS A 40 8.31 -4.45 9.54
C HIS A 40 8.31 -5.36 10.76
N ASN A 41 8.20 -4.75 11.94
CA ASN A 41 8.28 -5.39 13.24
C ASN A 41 7.05 -6.26 13.59
N ASN A 42 6.01 -6.30 12.75
CA ASN A 42 4.83 -7.14 12.95
C ASN A 42 4.92 -8.50 12.23
N ASN A 43 6.14 -8.92 11.87
CA ASN A 43 6.45 -10.29 11.46
C ASN A 43 6.52 -11.19 12.70
N LYS A 44 5.34 -11.61 13.20
CA LYS A 44 5.26 -12.65 14.24
C LYS A 44 5.41 -14.04 13.61
N GLY A 45 6.31 -14.88 14.15
CA GLY A 45 6.56 -16.26 13.68
C GLY A 45 7.78 -16.39 12.76
N PRO A 46 8.01 -17.55 12.11
CA PRO A 46 9.22 -17.83 11.31
C PRO A 46 9.22 -17.11 9.94
N PHE A 47 8.34 -16.12 9.75
CA PHE A 47 8.18 -15.45 8.47
C PHE A 47 9.19 -14.31 8.36
N SER A 48 10.15 -14.48 7.46
CA SER A 48 11.17 -13.48 7.15
C SER A 48 10.63 -12.27 6.39
N ASN A 49 9.42 -12.36 5.82
CA ASN A 49 8.83 -11.27 5.05
C ASN A 49 7.29 -11.39 5.01
N ARG A 50 6.60 -10.44 5.66
CA ARG A 50 5.14 -10.29 5.52
C ARG A 50 4.86 -8.95 4.87
N LYS A 51 4.15 -9.01 3.75
CA LYS A 51 3.73 -7.85 2.98
C LYS A 51 2.22 -7.73 2.97
N ASP A 52 1.73 -6.52 3.13
CA ASP A 52 0.37 -6.15 2.76
C ASP A 52 0.38 -5.59 1.34
N TYR A 53 -0.59 -5.98 0.52
CA TYR A 53 -0.69 -5.53 -0.87
C TYR A 53 -1.86 -4.55 -1.01
N VAL A 54 -1.56 -3.33 -1.44
CA VAL A 54 -2.54 -2.31 -1.78
C VAL A 54 -2.84 -2.39 -3.27
N ILE A 55 -4.11 -2.57 -3.64
CA ILE A 55 -4.53 -2.65 -5.05
C ILE A 55 -5.07 -1.28 -5.47
N PHE A 56 -4.52 -0.69 -6.52
CA PHE A 56 -4.86 0.68 -6.96
C PHE A 56 -6.36 0.88 -7.15
N ASN A 57 -7.01 -0.02 -7.91
CA ASN A 57 -8.46 0.05 -8.19
C ASN A 57 -9.35 -0.22 -6.96
N LYS A 58 -8.77 -0.43 -5.78
CA LYS A 58 -9.48 -0.62 -4.50
C LYS A 58 -9.24 0.52 -3.52
N ILE A 59 -8.41 1.50 -3.89
CA ILE A 59 -8.23 2.73 -3.11
C ILE A 59 -9.45 3.62 -3.37
N LEU A 60 -10.19 3.95 -2.31
CA LEU A 60 -11.26 4.93 -2.38
C LEU A 60 -10.64 6.33 -2.30
N THR A 61 -10.75 7.10 -3.37
CA THR A 61 -10.41 8.53 -3.38
C THR A 61 -11.66 9.35 -3.61
N LEU A 62 -11.94 10.29 -2.72
CA LEU A 62 -12.97 11.30 -2.94
C LEU A 62 -12.42 12.31 -3.95
N LYS A 63 -13.11 12.50 -5.08
CA LYS A 63 -12.84 13.58 -6.05
C LYS A 63 -13.68 14.80 -5.72
#